data_AF-A0A660QH29-F1
#
_entry.id   AF-A0A660QH29-F1
#
_cell.length_a   1.000
_cell.length_b   1.000
_cell.length_c   1.000
_cell.angle_alpha   90.00
_cell.angle_beta   90.00
_cell.angle_gamma   90.00
#
_symmetry.space_group_name_H-M   'P 1'
#
loop_
_entity.id
_entity.type
_entity.pdbx_description
1 polymer ?
#
loop_
_entity_poly.entity_id
_entity_poly.type
_entity_poly.pdbx_seq_one_letter_code
_entity_poly.pdbx_strand_id
1 'polypeptide(L)'
;MHDVLSKIYKKLCEILAVECDEDISEEKLLKLLETLEKEIVDYKNQLEEYSMTLDAHLEELSKAYEELSTVFEVSNILSVFEYPPKLREQLSKAFKIVKNAINYDSLIVKIRTPLEKILLKVPGSLSGEELERIEKMIDSMKLKKTVIFEPGKSEMVENLLIVPVIGSEKWGYIGFVEKSVKGIFTAADKKIAETVARQIAAAVDRINFVNKEIERQRFLQQLEIARKIQESLFPRVMPEIKGIEISAVSYPAIHVGGDYYDVLEMGGKIYAVVADVSGKGIPAALLMSTVRSTLRTLLESVESLSELVSKLNKRITEDFEEDRFVTMAFFSLDRNGELRVVNAGHDPVYIVKDDRMETVGSSGVPLGIL
;
A
#
# COMPACT_ATOMS: atom_id res chain seq x y z
N MET A 1 -79.86 6.12 -46.30
CA MET A 1 -78.61 5.49 -46.79
C MET A 1 -77.56 6.55 -47.16
N HIS A 2 -77.91 7.56 -47.96
CA HIS A 2 -77.01 8.66 -48.36
C HIS A 2 -76.39 9.48 -47.20
N ASP A 3 -77.17 9.79 -46.16
CA ASP A 3 -76.71 10.60 -45.01
C ASP A 3 -75.67 9.88 -44.13
N VAL A 4 -75.75 8.55 -44.05
CA VAL A 4 -74.81 7.73 -43.26
C VAL A 4 -73.47 7.60 -43.98
N LEU A 5 -73.49 7.36 -45.30
CA LEU A 5 -72.29 7.28 -46.14
C LEU A 5 -71.51 8.60 -46.14
N SER A 6 -72.22 9.74 -46.19
CA SER A 6 -71.58 11.06 -46.12
C SER A 6 -70.87 11.33 -44.80
N LYS A 7 -71.48 10.91 -43.68
CA LYS A 7 -70.87 11.00 -42.35
C LYS A 7 -69.62 10.13 -42.22
N ILE A 8 -69.64 8.91 -42.77
CA ILE A 8 -68.49 7.99 -42.76
C ILE A 8 -67.34 8.54 -43.62
N TYR A 9 -67.64 9.03 -44.83
CA TYR A 9 -66.65 9.60 -45.75
C TYR A 9 -65.94 10.83 -45.13
N LYS A 10 -66.71 11.77 -44.56
CA LYS A 10 -66.14 12.94 -43.85
C LYS A 10 -65.22 12.55 -42.70
N LYS A 11 -65.61 11.54 -41.92
CA LYS A 11 -64.82 11.07 -40.78
C LYS A 11 -63.53 10.37 -41.21
N LEU A 12 -63.54 9.64 -42.33
CA LEU A 12 -62.34 9.02 -42.89
C LEU A 12 -61.35 10.07 -43.42
N CYS A 13 -61.84 11.11 -44.12
CA CYS A 13 -61.03 12.26 -44.52
C CYS A 13 -60.37 12.95 -43.31
N GLU A 14 -61.13 13.14 -42.22
CA GLU A 14 -60.60 13.72 -40.98
C GLU A 14 -59.50 12.86 -40.35
N ILE A 15 -59.70 11.53 -40.27
CA ILE A 15 -58.73 10.60 -39.67
C ILE A 15 -57.43 10.53 -40.47
N LEU A 16 -57.54 10.50 -41.81
CA LEU A 16 -56.40 10.44 -42.73
C LEU A 16 -55.79 11.82 -43.02
N ALA A 17 -56.37 12.90 -42.47
CA ALA A 17 -55.99 14.29 -42.75
C ALA A 17 -55.98 14.63 -44.27
N VAL A 18 -56.96 14.14 -45.03
CA VAL A 18 -57.11 14.37 -46.48
C VAL A 18 -58.30 15.31 -46.75
N GLU A 19 -58.22 16.15 -47.78
CA GLU A 19 -59.35 17.00 -48.21
C GLU A 19 -60.54 16.17 -48.70
N CYS A 20 -61.75 16.60 -48.36
CA CYS A 20 -62.97 15.83 -48.58
C CYS A 20 -63.79 16.46 -49.71
N ASP A 21 -64.05 15.69 -50.78
CA ASP A 21 -64.82 16.16 -51.94
C ASP A 21 -66.33 16.27 -51.66
N GLU A 22 -67.03 17.16 -52.38
CA GLU A 22 -68.50 17.33 -52.28
C GLU A 22 -69.28 16.16 -52.91
N ASP A 23 -68.67 15.40 -53.83
CA ASP A 23 -69.30 14.29 -54.56
C ASP A 23 -68.77 12.91 -54.12
N ILE A 24 -69.68 12.10 -53.54
CA ILE A 24 -69.36 10.86 -52.83
C ILE A 24 -69.66 9.67 -53.73
N SER A 25 -68.59 9.10 -54.31
CA SER A 25 -68.65 7.82 -55.03
C SER A 25 -68.18 6.66 -54.15
N GLU A 26 -68.75 5.48 -54.37
CA GLU A 26 -68.33 4.23 -53.72
C GLU A 26 -66.84 3.94 -53.94
N GLU A 27 -66.31 4.24 -55.14
CA GLU A 27 -64.90 4.04 -55.50
C GLU A 27 -63.94 4.91 -54.67
N LYS A 28 -64.30 6.19 -54.41
CA LYS A 28 -63.50 7.09 -53.56
C LYS A 28 -63.50 6.65 -52.10
N LEU A 29 -64.62 6.15 -51.59
CA LEU A 29 -64.72 5.60 -50.23
C LEU A 29 -63.84 4.35 -50.09
N LEU A 30 -63.88 3.44 -51.07
CA LEU A 30 -63.02 2.25 -51.12
C LEU A 30 -61.52 2.61 -51.09
N LYS A 31 -61.08 3.59 -51.89
CA LYS A 31 -59.69 4.05 -51.89
C LYS A 31 -59.23 4.63 -50.55
N LEU A 32 -60.09 5.39 -49.86
CA LEU A 32 -59.78 5.90 -48.51
C LEU A 32 -59.72 4.75 -47.49
N LEU A 33 -60.60 3.76 -47.60
CA LEU A 33 -60.56 2.57 -46.74
C LEU A 33 -59.30 1.74 -46.97
N GLU A 34 -58.87 1.52 -48.22
CA GLU A 34 -57.61 0.86 -48.54
C GLU A 34 -56.39 1.63 -48.01
N THR A 35 -56.43 2.97 -48.06
CA THR A 35 -55.37 3.83 -47.52
C THR A 35 -55.30 3.72 -45.99
N LEU A 36 -56.46 3.78 -45.32
CA LEU A 36 -56.56 3.60 -43.87
C LEU A 36 -56.10 2.20 -43.44
N GLU A 37 -56.49 1.16 -44.17
CA GLU A 37 -56.05 -0.22 -43.91
C GLU A 37 -54.53 -0.32 -44.00
N LYS A 38 -53.92 0.30 -45.01
CA LYS A 38 -52.46 0.34 -45.16
C LYS A 38 -51.78 1.07 -44.01
N GLU A 39 -52.27 2.26 -43.62
CA GLU A 39 -51.71 3.00 -42.48
C GLU A 39 -51.83 2.22 -41.17
N ILE A 40 -52.96 1.55 -40.93
CA ILE A 40 -53.15 0.71 -39.74
C ILE A 40 -52.13 -0.44 -39.72
N VAL A 41 -51.88 -1.08 -40.87
CA VAL A 41 -50.86 -2.13 -40.99
C VAL A 41 -49.46 -1.59 -40.73
N ASP A 42 -49.12 -0.42 -41.29
CA ASP A 42 -47.81 0.22 -41.09
C ASP A 42 -47.61 0.61 -39.62
N TYR A 43 -48.61 1.22 -38.96
CA TYR A 43 -48.56 1.52 -37.53
C TYR A 43 -48.43 0.27 -36.67
N LYS A 44 -49.13 -0.82 -37.03
CA LYS A 44 -49.00 -2.10 -36.34
C LYS A 44 -47.58 -2.66 -36.43
N ASN A 45 -46.99 -2.64 -37.61
CA ASN A 45 -45.60 -3.08 -37.81
C ASN A 45 -44.61 -2.22 -37.01
N GLN A 46 -44.79 -0.90 -36.99
CA GLN A 46 -43.98 0.00 -36.17
C GLN A 46 -44.14 -0.28 -34.67
N LEU A 47 -45.35 -0.55 -34.19
CA LEU A 47 -45.59 -0.90 -32.79
C LEU A 47 -44.90 -2.23 -32.42
N GLU A 48 -44.92 -3.23 -33.30
CA GLU A 48 -44.20 -4.48 -33.11
C GLU A 48 -42.68 -4.24 -33.04
N GLU A 49 -42.13 -3.42 -33.93
CA GLU A 49 -40.70 -3.05 -33.92
C GLU A 49 -40.29 -2.28 -32.65
N TYR A 50 -41.11 -1.31 -32.22
CA TYR A 50 -40.88 -0.58 -30.98
C TYR A 50 -40.97 -1.49 -29.75
N SER A 51 -41.92 -2.44 -29.72
CA SER A 51 -42.03 -3.41 -28.63
C SER A 51 -40.77 -4.27 -28.52
N MET A 52 -40.26 -4.79 -29.64
CA MET A 52 -39.03 -5.59 -29.65
C MET A 52 -37.82 -4.78 -29.18
N THR A 53 -37.73 -3.51 -29.57
CA THR A 53 -36.64 -2.62 -29.16
C THR A 53 -36.72 -2.29 -27.66
N LEU A 54 -37.93 -2.05 -27.14
CA LEU A 54 -38.16 -1.79 -25.72
C LEU A 54 -37.79 -3.00 -24.86
N ASP A 55 -38.16 -4.21 -25.30
CA ASP A 55 -37.83 -5.46 -24.60
C ASP A 55 -36.31 -5.66 -24.53
N ALA A 56 -35.59 -5.40 -25.63
CA ALA A 56 -34.13 -5.47 -25.65
C ALA A 56 -33.48 -4.46 -24.68
N HIS A 57 -33.96 -3.20 -24.65
CA HIS A 57 -33.47 -2.19 -23.73
C HIS A 57 -33.78 -2.50 -22.26
N LEU A 58 -34.96 -3.06 -21.97
CA LEU A 58 -35.30 -3.52 -20.62
C LEU A 58 -34.37 -4.64 -20.15
N GLU A 59 -34.01 -5.56 -21.05
CA GLU A 59 -33.05 -6.63 -20.73
C GLU A 59 -31.64 -6.07 -20.45
N GLU A 60 -31.17 -5.12 -21.27
CA GLU A 60 -29.88 -4.43 -21.04
C GLU A 60 -29.86 -3.66 -19.71
N LEU A 61 -30.94 -2.94 -19.40
CA LEU A 61 -31.08 -2.18 -18.15
C LEU A 61 -31.09 -3.11 -16.94
N SER A 62 -31.81 -4.23 -17.02
CA SER A 62 -31.86 -5.23 -15.95
C SER A 62 -30.48 -5.80 -15.67
N LYS A 63 -29.73 -6.18 -16.72
CA LYS A 63 -28.34 -6.64 -16.59
C LYS A 63 -27.44 -5.57 -15.97
N ALA A 64 -27.52 -4.32 -16.42
CA ALA A 64 -26.73 -3.23 -15.87
C ALA A 64 -27.06 -2.94 -14.38
N TYR A 65 -28.32 -3.07 -13.99
CA TYR A 65 -28.75 -2.94 -12.60
C TYR A 65 -28.18 -4.06 -11.72
N GLU A 66 -28.22 -5.32 -12.18
CA GLU A 66 -27.62 -6.46 -11.48
C GLU A 66 -26.10 -6.30 -11.32
N GLU A 67 -25.40 -5.83 -12.38
CA GLU A 67 -23.98 -5.49 -12.30
C GLU A 67 -23.72 -4.47 -11.18
N LEU A 68 -24.49 -3.37 -11.16
CA LEU A 68 -24.30 -2.28 -10.22
C LEU A 68 -24.63 -2.69 -8.78
N SER A 69 -25.72 -3.44 -8.58
CA SER A 69 -26.12 -3.95 -7.25
C SER A 69 -25.05 -4.88 -6.68
N THR A 70 -24.56 -5.82 -7.48
CA THR A 70 -23.51 -6.76 -7.07
C THR A 70 -22.23 -6.02 -6.69
N VAL A 71 -21.82 -5.07 -7.53
CA VAL A 71 -20.63 -4.25 -7.31
C VAL A 71 -20.76 -3.43 -6.03
N PHE A 72 -21.92 -2.81 -5.79
CA PHE A 72 -22.18 -2.00 -4.61
C PHE A 72 -22.18 -2.83 -3.32
N GLU A 73 -22.82 -3.99 -3.31
CA GLU A 73 -22.85 -4.87 -2.14
C GLU A 73 -21.47 -5.43 -1.81
N VAL A 74 -20.71 -5.87 -2.83
CA VAL A 74 -19.31 -6.28 -2.64
C VAL A 74 -18.49 -5.13 -2.10
N SER A 75 -18.72 -3.91 -2.60
CA SER A 75 -18.03 -2.70 -2.12
C SER A 75 -18.27 -2.47 -0.65
N ASN A 76 -19.53 -2.54 -0.21
CA ASN A 76 -19.90 -2.34 1.19
C ASN A 76 -19.30 -3.39 2.12
N ILE A 77 -19.19 -4.64 1.67
CA ILE A 77 -18.54 -5.71 2.47
C ILE A 77 -17.04 -5.46 2.61
N LEU A 78 -16.39 -5.04 1.53
CA LEU A 78 -14.95 -4.79 1.49
C LEU A 78 -14.55 -3.42 2.07
N SER A 79 -15.50 -2.49 2.21
CA SER A 79 -15.24 -1.14 2.73
C SER A 79 -15.17 -1.08 4.25
N VAL A 80 -15.66 -2.09 4.97
CA VAL A 80 -15.61 -2.15 6.44
C VAL A 80 -14.23 -2.65 6.87
N PHE A 81 -13.40 -1.75 7.40
CA PHE A 81 -12.04 -2.07 7.87
C PHE A 81 -12.06 -2.37 9.37
N GLU A 82 -11.86 -3.64 9.72
CA GLU A 82 -11.51 -4.08 11.08
C GLU A 82 -10.03 -4.52 11.10
N TYR A 83 -9.31 -4.24 12.19
CA TYR A 83 -7.94 -4.75 12.41
C TYR A 83 -7.95 -5.72 13.60
N PRO A 84 -7.41 -6.95 13.46
CA PRO A 84 -6.82 -7.56 12.26
C PRO A 84 -7.85 -7.80 11.14
N PRO A 85 -7.44 -7.75 9.86
CA PRO A 85 -8.36 -7.84 8.73
C PRO A 85 -9.01 -9.23 8.63
N LYS A 86 -10.35 -9.27 8.65
CA LYS A 86 -11.15 -10.48 8.39
C LYS A 86 -11.38 -10.72 6.90
N LEU A 87 -10.35 -10.48 6.08
CA LEU A 87 -10.48 -10.45 4.62
C LEU A 87 -11.01 -11.78 4.08
N ARG A 88 -10.58 -12.93 4.62
CA ARG A 88 -11.10 -14.24 4.22
C ARG A 88 -12.62 -14.37 4.41
N GLU A 89 -13.15 -13.89 5.54
CA GLU A 89 -14.58 -13.92 5.84
C GLU A 89 -15.35 -12.97 4.91
N GLN A 90 -14.82 -11.76 4.70
CA GLN A 90 -15.38 -10.75 3.80
C GLN A 90 -15.42 -11.24 2.35
N LEU A 91 -14.34 -11.86 1.87
CA LEU A 91 -14.29 -12.47 0.54
C LEU A 91 -15.33 -13.59 0.42
N SER A 92 -15.44 -14.47 1.42
CA SER A 92 -16.45 -15.52 1.44
C SER A 92 -17.87 -14.94 1.32
N LYS A 93 -18.18 -13.87 2.06
CA LYS A 93 -19.47 -13.16 1.96
C LYS A 93 -19.67 -12.50 0.59
N ALA A 94 -18.66 -11.80 0.08
CA ALA A 94 -18.70 -11.15 -1.22
C ALA A 94 -18.97 -12.16 -2.35
N PHE A 95 -18.28 -13.29 -2.34
CA PHE A 95 -18.45 -14.30 -3.39
C PHE A 95 -19.79 -15.03 -3.33
N LYS A 96 -20.43 -15.13 -2.16
CA LYS A 96 -21.83 -15.60 -2.10
C LYS A 96 -22.78 -14.72 -2.91
N ILE A 97 -22.54 -13.41 -2.91
CA ILE A 97 -23.33 -12.43 -3.68
C ILE A 97 -22.99 -12.55 -5.17
N VAL A 98 -21.70 -12.63 -5.49
CA VAL A 98 -21.23 -12.80 -6.88
C VAL A 98 -21.75 -14.11 -7.51
N LYS A 99 -22.01 -15.16 -6.71
CA LYS A 99 -22.60 -16.41 -7.23
C LYS A 99 -23.93 -16.18 -7.91
N ASN A 100 -24.79 -15.31 -7.38
CA ASN A 100 -26.10 -15.03 -7.97
C ASN A 100 -25.97 -14.22 -9.28
N ALA A 101 -24.95 -13.36 -9.38
CA ALA A 101 -24.74 -12.52 -10.55
C ALA A 101 -24.07 -13.26 -11.72
N ILE A 102 -23.06 -14.08 -11.43
CA ILE A 102 -22.28 -14.79 -12.47
C ILE A 102 -22.78 -16.22 -12.71
N ASN A 103 -23.55 -16.80 -11.78
CA ASN A 103 -24.06 -18.18 -11.86
C ASN A 103 -22.94 -19.22 -12.10
N TYR A 104 -21.85 -19.12 -11.34
CA TYR A 104 -20.75 -20.08 -11.39
C TYR A 104 -21.02 -21.30 -10.48
N ASP A 105 -20.53 -22.47 -10.88
CA ASP A 105 -20.61 -23.68 -10.06
C ASP A 105 -19.61 -23.63 -8.89
N SER A 106 -18.33 -23.57 -9.22
CA SER A 106 -17.20 -23.65 -8.30
C SER A 106 -16.29 -22.41 -8.39
N LEU A 107 -15.57 -22.10 -7.31
CA LEU A 107 -14.72 -20.91 -7.21
C LEU A 107 -13.36 -21.23 -6.59
N ILE A 108 -12.31 -20.64 -7.16
CA ILE A 108 -10.96 -20.63 -6.60
C ILE A 108 -10.50 -19.17 -6.48
N VAL A 109 -10.17 -18.73 -5.27
CA VAL A 109 -9.61 -17.39 -5.03
C VAL A 109 -8.26 -17.57 -4.37
N LYS A 110 -7.23 -17.02 -4.99
CA LYS A 110 -5.88 -17.03 -4.45
C LYS A 110 -5.38 -15.60 -4.36
N ILE A 111 -5.22 -15.09 -3.14
CA ILE A 111 -4.78 -13.73 -2.87
C ILE A 111 -3.61 -13.79 -1.91
N ARG A 112 -2.51 -13.15 -2.26
CA ARG A 112 -1.38 -12.92 -1.38
C ARG A 112 -1.54 -11.52 -0.80
N THR A 113 -1.67 -11.42 0.52
CA THR A 113 -1.61 -10.15 1.24
C THR A 113 -0.27 -10.04 1.97
N PRO A 114 0.08 -8.86 2.51
CA PRO A 114 1.26 -8.72 3.37
C PRO A 114 1.21 -9.53 4.66
N LEU A 115 0.00 -9.80 5.18
CA LEU A 115 -0.20 -10.50 6.46
C LEU A 115 -0.33 -12.01 6.28
N GLU A 116 -1.02 -12.44 5.23
CA GLU A 116 -1.32 -13.85 4.99
C GLU A 116 -1.53 -14.17 3.50
N LYS A 117 -1.41 -15.45 3.17
CA LYS A 117 -1.85 -16.00 1.88
C LYS A 117 -3.24 -16.58 2.05
N ILE A 118 -4.20 -16.07 1.29
CA ILE A 118 -5.59 -16.53 1.28
C ILE A 118 -5.79 -17.45 0.08
N LEU A 119 -6.19 -18.68 0.36
CA LEU A 119 -6.70 -19.62 -0.62
C LEU A 119 -8.13 -20.01 -0.21
N LEU A 120 -9.10 -19.54 -0.99
CA LEU A 120 -10.51 -19.89 -0.81
C LEU A 120 -10.93 -20.79 -1.98
N LYS A 121 -11.39 -21.99 -1.65
CA LYS A 121 -12.01 -22.91 -2.61
C LYS A 121 -13.46 -23.10 -2.19
N VAL A 122 -14.40 -22.77 -3.08
CA VAL A 122 -15.82 -23.02 -2.87
C VAL A 122 -16.25 -24.11 -3.85
N PRO A 123 -16.47 -25.35 -3.38
CA PRO A 123 -16.90 -26.44 -4.24
C PRO A 123 -18.37 -26.29 -4.63
N GLY A 124 -18.68 -26.67 -5.87
CA GLY A 124 -20.01 -26.93 -6.39
C GLY A 124 -20.15 -28.41 -6.73
N SER A 125 -20.25 -28.73 -8.03
CA SER A 125 -20.23 -30.11 -8.56
C SER A 125 -18.84 -30.76 -8.49
N LEU A 126 -17.77 -29.95 -8.55
CA LEU A 126 -16.39 -30.41 -8.56
C LEU A 126 -15.87 -30.76 -7.16
N SER A 127 -15.13 -31.86 -7.08
CA SER A 127 -14.45 -32.31 -5.86
C SER A 127 -13.25 -31.41 -5.49
N GLY A 128 -12.81 -31.51 -4.24
CA GLY A 128 -11.65 -30.76 -3.75
C GLY A 128 -10.35 -31.09 -4.52
N GLU A 129 -10.18 -32.34 -4.95
CA GLU A 129 -9.01 -32.77 -5.73
C GLU A 129 -9.02 -32.18 -7.14
N GLU A 130 -10.19 -32.11 -7.79
CA GLU A 130 -10.34 -31.47 -9.10
C GLU A 130 -10.01 -29.98 -9.02
N LEU A 131 -10.52 -29.28 -7.99
CA LEU A 131 -10.19 -27.88 -7.76
C LEU A 131 -8.70 -27.65 -7.47
N GLU A 132 -8.00 -28.60 -6.85
CA GLU A 132 -6.55 -28.51 -6.67
C GLU A 132 -5.77 -28.68 -7.98
N ARG A 133 -6.20 -29.58 -8.86
CA ARG A 133 -5.60 -29.72 -10.20
C ARG A 133 -5.78 -28.44 -11.01
N ILE A 134 -6.98 -27.85 -10.96
CA ILE A 134 -7.29 -26.59 -11.64
C ILE A 134 -6.47 -25.44 -11.04
N GLU A 135 -6.33 -25.35 -9.71
CA GLU A 135 -5.46 -24.35 -9.06
C GLU A 135 -4.02 -24.44 -9.60
N LYS A 136 -3.44 -25.64 -9.64
CA LYS A 136 -2.07 -25.85 -10.16
C LYS A 136 -1.95 -25.45 -11.63
N MET A 137 -2.97 -25.75 -12.42
CA MET A 137 -3.04 -25.32 -13.82
C MET A 137 -3.03 -23.78 -13.90
N ILE A 138 -3.88 -23.09 -13.13
CA ILE A 138 -3.94 -21.62 -13.11
C ILE A 138 -2.63 -21.00 -12.64
N ASP A 139 -1.99 -21.55 -11.61
CA ASP A 139 -0.71 -21.07 -11.09
C ASP A 139 0.42 -21.14 -12.13
N SER A 140 0.38 -22.14 -13.02
CA SER A 140 1.34 -22.26 -14.12
C SER A 140 1.13 -21.19 -15.21
N MET A 141 -0.07 -20.59 -15.28
CA MET A 141 -0.36 -19.50 -16.20
C MET A 141 0.21 -18.19 -15.64
N LYS A 142 1.14 -17.57 -16.36
CA LYS A 142 1.61 -16.21 -16.06
C LYS A 142 0.52 -15.17 -16.38
N LEU A 143 -0.57 -15.17 -15.62
CA LEU A 143 -1.75 -14.32 -15.85
C LEU A 143 -1.38 -12.84 -15.78
N LYS A 144 -1.52 -12.14 -16.91
CA LYS A 144 -1.41 -10.67 -17.00
C LYS A 144 -2.75 -10.00 -17.32
N LYS A 145 -3.70 -10.77 -17.85
CA LYS A 145 -5.03 -10.34 -18.26
C LYS A 145 -6.04 -11.43 -17.94
N THR A 146 -7.31 -11.06 -17.97
CA THR A 146 -8.41 -12.01 -17.86
C THR A 146 -8.36 -13.06 -18.97
N VAL A 147 -8.60 -14.32 -18.61
CA VAL A 147 -8.60 -15.47 -19.52
C VAL A 147 -9.97 -16.15 -19.43
N ILE A 148 -10.53 -16.52 -20.57
CA ILE A 148 -11.78 -17.29 -20.68
C ILE A 148 -11.49 -18.55 -21.49
N PHE A 149 -11.87 -19.69 -20.94
CA PHE A 149 -11.95 -20.97 -21.62
C PHE A 149 -13.41 -21.26 -21.96
N GLU A 150 -13.65 -21.54 -23.24
CA GLU A 150 -14.93 -21.98 -23.78
C GLU A 150 -14.96 -23.51 -23.85
N PRO A 151 -16.16 -24.12 -23.97
CA PRO A 151 -16.32 -25.57 -24.11
C PRO A 151 -15.36 -26.17 -25.16
N GLY A 152 -14.68 -27.25 -24.80
CA GLY A 152 -13.76 -27.97 -25.68
C GLY A 152 -12.35 -27.39 -25.79
N LYS A 153 -12.04 -26.27 -25.12
CA LYS A 153 -10.67 -25.72 -25.05
C LYS A 153 -9.83 -26.29 -23.92
N SER A 154 -10.42 -27.09 -23.04
CA SER A 154 -9.74 -27.77 -21.93
C SER A 154 -10.36 -29.16 -21.75
N GLU A 155 -9.51 -30.15 -21.49
CA GLU A 155 -9.96 -31.49 -21.09
C GLU A 155 -10.34 -31.55 -19.60
N MET A 156 -9.95 -30.55 -18.82
CA MET A 156 -10.16 -30.53 -17.36
C MET A 156 -11.43 -29.81 -16.91
N VAL A 157 -11.96 -28.88 -17.70
CA VAL A 157 -13.12 -28.05 -17.35
C VAL A 157 -13.89 -27.68 -18.62
N GLU A 158 -15.23 -27.64 -18.55
CA GLU A 158 -16.03 -27.18 -19.68
C GLU A 158 -15.85 -25.68 -19.91
N ASN A 159 -15.99 -24.88 -18.86
CA ASN A 159 -15.86 -23.42 -18.91
C ASN A 159 -15.02 -22.91 -17.74
N LEU A 160 -14.18 -21.89 -17.99
CA LEU A 160 -13.38 -21.28 -16.92
C LEU A 160 -13.13 -19.80 -17.20
N LEU A 161 -13.45 -18.94 -16.24
CA LEU A 161 -13.14 -17.51 -16.27
C LEU A 161 -12.12 -17.19 -15.16
N ILE A 162 -10.93 -16.75 -15.55
CA ILE A 162 -9.85 -16.39 -14.61
C ILE A 162 -9.57 -14.90 -14.72
N VAL A 163 -9.71 -14.19 -13.60
CA VAL A 163 -9.45 -12.76 -13.50
C VAL A 163 -8.27 -12.53 -12.55
N PRO A 164 -7.19 -11.86 -12.99
CA PRO A 164 -6.10 -11.50 -12.09
C PRO A 164 -6.54 -10.37 -11.15
N VAL A 165 -6.15 -10.45 -9.88
CA VAL A 165 -6.33 -9.38 -8.89
C VAL A 165 -5.07 -8.53 -8.91
N ILE A 166 -5.15 -7.36 -9.55
CA ILE A 166 -4.02 -6.45 -9.77
C ILE A 166 -4.37 -5.09 -9.17
N GLY A 167 -3.57 -4.63 -8.22
CA GLY A 167 -3.63 -3.30 -7.61
C GLY A 167 -2.29 -2.59 -7.81
N SER A 168 -1.70 -2.08 -6.72
CA SER A 168 -0.30 -1.59 -6.73
C SER A 168 0.71 -2.65 -7.17
N GLU A 169 0.39 -3.92 -6.93
CA GLU A 169 1.08 -5.09 -7.48
C GLU A 169 0.08 -6.22 -7.81
N LYS A 170 0.56 -7.34 -8.35
CA LYS A 170 -0.28 -8.51 -8.60
C LYS A 170 -0.52 -9.25 -7.28
N TRP A 171 -1.70 -9.06 -6.72
CA TRP A 171 -2.12 -9.71 -5.48
C TRP A 171 -2.56 -11.15 -5.67
N GLY A 172 -3.02 -11.55 -6.86
CA GLY A 172 -3.40 -12.93 -7.11
C GLY A 172 -4.38 -13.12 -8.27
N TYR A 173 -5.38 -13.98 -8.09
CA TYR A 173 -6.44 -14.23 -9.06
C TYR A 173 -7.74 -14.76 -8.43
N ILE A 174 -8.80 -14.69 -9.23
CA ILE A 174 -10.11 -15.28 -9.00
C ILE A 174 -10.41 -16.17 -10.20
N GLY A 175 -10.70 -17.44 -9.97
CA GLY A 175 -11.10 -18.42 -10.98
C GLY A 175 -12.53 -18.87 -10.74
N PHE A 176 -13.42 -18.55 -11.67
CA PHE A 176 -14.79 -19.05 -11.73
C PHE A 176 -14.82 -20.28 -12.61
N VAL A 177 -15.13 -21.43 -12.02
CA VAL A 177 -15.05 -22.74 -12.65
C VAL A 177 -16.45 -23.24 -12.92
N GLU A 178 -16.75 -23.48 -14.20
CA GLU A 178 -18.05 -23.93 -14.71
C GLU A 178 -19.22 -22.98 -14.42
N LYS A 179 -20.25 -23.03 -15.28
CA LYS A 179 -21.53 -22.35 -15.04
C LYS A 179 -22.47 -23.33 -14.36
N SER A 180 -23.24 -22.87 -13.37
CA SER A 180 -24.28 -23.69 -12.71
C SER A 180 -25.43 -24.07 -13.62
N VAL A 181 -25.61 -23.34 -14.73
CA VAL A 181 -26.58 -23.61 -15.78
C VAL A 181 -25.83 -23.79 -17.10
N LYS A 182 -26.30 -24.70 -17.97
CA LYS A 182 -25.70 -24.89 -19.30
C LYS A 182 -25.56 -23.55 -20.03
N GLY A 183 -24.34 -23.21 -20.40
CA GLY A 183 -24.01 -21.93 -21.03
C GLY A 183 -22.50 -21.67 -21.03
N ILE A 184 -22.09 -20.45 -21.39
CA ILE A 184 -20.68 -19.99 -21.36
C ILE A 184 -20.56 -18.70 -20.53
N PHE A 185 -19.35 -18.35 -20.11
CA PHE A 185 -19.10 -17.04 -19.49
C PHE A 185 -19.23 -15.94 -20.55
N THR A 186 -20.10 -14.97 -20.28
CA THR A 186 -20.43 -13.86 -21.16
C THR A 186 -19.51 -12.66 -20.93
N ALA A 187 -19.62 -11.64 -21.81
CA ALA A 187 -18.93 -10.36 -21.61
C ALA A 187 -19.38 -9.63 -20.33
N ALA A 188 -20.67 -9.77 -19.95
CA ALA A 188 -21.20 -9.22 -18.70
C ALA A 188 -20.58 -9.91 -17.48
N ASP A 189 -20.52 -11.26 -17.47
CA ASP A 189 -19.86 -12.02 -16.41
C ASP A 189 -18.41 -11.59 -16.21
N LYS A 190 -17.68 -11.45 -17.32
CA LYS A 190 -16.30 -10.97 -17.33
C LYS A 190 -16.20 -9.58 -16.69
N LYS A 191 -17.09 -8.65 -17.07
CA LYS A 191 -17.08 -7.28 -16.56
C LYS A 191 -17.38 -7.22 -15.06
N ILE A 192 -18.32 -8.01 -14.56
CA ILE A 192 -18.60 -8.16 -13.12
C ILE A 192 -17.37 -8.70 -12.41
N ALA A 193 -16.81 -9.81 -12.90
CA ALA A 193 -15.64 -10.46 -12.30
C ALA A 193 -14.43 -9.53 -12.24
N GLU A 194 -14.14 -8.79 -13.32
CA GLU A 194 -13.08 -7.77 -13.36
C GLU A 194 -13.35 -6.62 -12.39
N THR A 195 -14.60 -6.20 -12.24
CA THR A 195 -14.95 -5.14 -11.29
C THR A 195 -14.77 -5.61 -9.85
N VAL A 196 -15.23 -6.81 -9.52
CA VAL A 196 -15.01 -7.44 -8.20
C VAL A 196 -13.52 -7.60 -7.93
N ALA A 197 -12.73 -8.08 -8.90
CA ALA A 197 -11.28 -8.19 -8.77
C ALA A 197 -10.61 -6.85 -8.47
N ARG A 198 -11.03 -5.77 -9.13
CA ARG A 198 -10.52 -4.41 -8.84
C ARG A 198 -10.87 -3.95 -7.42
N GLN A 199 -12.08 -4.25 -6.94
CA GLN A 199 -12.48 -3.90 -5.58
C GLN A 199 -11.67 -4.65 -4.53
N ILE A 200 -11.44 -5.95 -4.75
CA ILE A 200 -10.59 -6.76 -3.90
C ILE A 200 -9.15 -6.24 -3.93
N ALA A 201 -8.62 -5.90 -5.11
CA ALA A 201 -7.29 -5.31 -5.24
C ALA A 201 -7.16 -4.01 -4.44
N ALA A 202 -8.14 -3.12 -4.53
CA ALA A 202 -8.16 -1.86 -3.77
C ALA A 202 -8.24 -2.09 -2.25
N ALA A 203 -8.98 -3.12 -1.80
CA ALA A 203 -9.04 -3.50 -0.39
C ALA A 203 -7.68 -4.03 0.11
N VAL A 204 -7.01 -4.88 -0.67
CA VAL A 204 -5.67 -5.42 -0.35
C VAL A 204 -4.61 -4.32 -0.35
N ASP A 205 -4.65 -3.41 -1.32
CA ASP A 205 -3.78 -2.23 -1.38
C ASP A 205 -3.91 -1.38 -0.10
N ARG A 206 -5.15 -1.18 0.37
CA ARG A 206 -5.42 -0.42 1.60
C ARG A 206 -4.84 -1.13 2.83
N ILE A 207 -5.01 -2.45 2.93
CA ILE A 207 -4.40 -3.25 4.02
C ILE A 207 -2.87 -3.11 3.98
N ASN A 208 -2.26 -3.21 2.80
CA ASN A 208 -0.82 -3.07 2.63
C ASN A 208 -0.33 -1.68 3.06
N PHE A 209 -1.04 -0.63 2.65
CA PHE A 209 -0.71 0.74 3.01
C PHE A 209 -0.77 0.95 4.53
N VAL A 210 -1.87 0.53 5.18
CA VAL A 210 -2.03 0.68 6.64
C VAL A 210 -0.95 -0.10 7.40
N ASN A 211 -0.63 -1.33 6.99
CA ASN A 211 0.42 -2.12 7.64
C ASN A 211 1.80 -1.44 7.53
N LYS A 212 2.17 -0.96 6.34
CA LYS A 212 3.41 -0.22 6.13
C LYS A 212 3.49 1.02 7.01
N GLU A 213 2.38 1.74 7.17
CA GLU A 213 2.34 2.92 8.03
C GLU A 213 2.47 2.55 9.51
N ILE A 214 1.82 1.46 9.97
CA ILE A 214 1.98 0.95 11.35
C ILE A 214 3.44 0.55 11.61
N GLU A 215 4.09 -0.17 10.69
CA GLU A 215 5.49 -0.56 10.81
C GLU A 215 6.41 0.67 10.86
N ARG A 216 6.15 1.66 9.99
CA ARG A 216 6.89 2.92 9.98
C ARG A 216 6.75 3.67 11.29
N GLN A 217 5.54 3.78 11.84
CA GLN A 217 5.28 4.42 13.13
C GLN A 217 5.99 3.71 14.28
N ARG A 218 5.94 2.37 14.31
CA ARG A 218 6.66 1.56 15.30
C ARG A 218 8.17 1.78 15.24
N PHE A 219 8.72 1.81 14.03
CA PHE A 219 10.14 2.08 13.82
C PHE A 219 10.54 3.49 14.28
N LEU A 220 9.75 4.51 13.95
CA LEU A 220 9.98 5.88 14.43
C LEU A 220 9.89 5.98 15.96
N GLN A 221 8.94 5.27 16.57
CA GLN A 221 8.81 5.22 18.03
C GLN A 221 10.04 4.57 18.67
N GLN A 222 10.58 3.49 18.09
CA GLN A 222 11.83 2.86 18.54
C GLN A 222 13.02 3.80 18.40
N LEU A 223 13.11 4.56 17.31
CA LEU A 223 14.15 5.58 17.12
C LEU A 223 14.05 6.70 18.16
N GLU A 224 12.84 7.16 18.50
CA GLU A 224 12.65 8.18 19.53
C GLU A 224 13.04 7.67 20.93
N ILE A 225 12.76 6.40 21.23
CA ILE A 225 13.24 5.77 22.48
C ILE A 225 14.77 5.73 22.50
N ALA A 226 15.40 5.30 21.39
CA ALA A 226 16.86 5.26 21.28
C ALA A 226 17.48 6.66 21.44
N ARG A 227 16.85 7.70 20.87
CA ARG A 227 17.25 9.10 21.02
C ARG A 227 17.23 9.54 22.48
N LYS A 228 16.15 9.26 23.20
CA LYS A 228 16.04 9.58 24.64
C LYS A 228 17.09 8.87 25.49
N ILE A 229 17.40 7.61 25.16
CA ILE A 229 18.48 6.87 25.83
C ILE A 229 19.82 7.56 25.54
N GLN A 230 20.12 7.88 24.28
CA GLN A 230 21.35 8.58 23.90
C GLN A 230 21.48 9.95 24.58
N GLU A 231 20.42 10.76 24.58
CA GLU A 231 20.36 12.04 25.28
C GLU A 231 20.67 11.89 26.78
N SER A 232 20.20 10.80 27.39
CA SER A 232 20.47 10.52 28.80
C SER A 232 21.92 10.15 29.12
N LEU A 233 22.72 9.80 28.10
CA LEU A 233 24.14 9.49 28.25
C LEU A 233 25.02 10.74 28.31
N PHE A 234 24.59 11.85 27.70
CA PHE A 234 25.31 13.12 27.80
C PHE A 234 25.26 13.69 29.23
N PRO A 235 26.24 14.54 29.62
CA PRO A 235 26.17 15.31 30.85
C PRO A 235 24.85 16.07 30.98
N ARG A 236 24.04 15.74 31.99
CA ARG A 236 22.79 16.47 32.28
C ARG A 236 23.05 17.84 32.90
N VAL A 237 24.11 17.93 33.67
CA VAL A 237 24.59 19.14 34.35
C VAL A 237 26.09 19.16 34.15
N MET A 238 26.62 20.27 33.64
CA MET A 238 28.06 20.47 33.56
C MET A 238 28.62 20.64 34.97
N PRO A 239 29.80 20.10 35.28
CA PRO A 239 30.40 20.31 36.59
C PRO A 239 30.65 21.81 36.80
N GLU A 240 30.22 22.33 37.96
CA GLU A 240 30.51 23.70 38.37
C GLU A 240 31.92 23.77 38.93
N ILE A 241 32.86 24.34 38.18
CA ILE A 241 34.23 24.57 38.66
C ILE A 241 34.51 26.06 38.77
N LYS A 242 35.03 26.48 39.92
CA LYS A 242 35.38 27.88 40.17
C LYS A 242 36.39 28.38 39.14
N GLY A 243 36.00 29.42 38.39
CA GLY A 243 36.85 30.07 37.40
C GLY A 243 36.86 29.38 36.02
N ILE A 244 36.02 28.36 35.81
CA ILE A 244 35.91 27.64 34.54
C ILE A 244 34.43 27.56 34.18
N GLU A 245 34.09 28.05 32.98
CA GLU A 245 32.77 27.88 32.39
C GLU A 245 32.84 26.81 31.31
N ILE A 246 31.91 25.85 31.34
CA ILE A 246 31.87 24.74 30.39
C ILE A 246 30.49 24.70 29.76
N SER A 247 30.45 24.73 28.43
CA SER A 247 29.24 24.63 27.63
C SER A 247 29.45 23.63 26.50
N ALA A 248 28.45 22.81 26.24
CA ALA A 248 28.44 21.89 25.10
C ALA A 248 27.00 21.64 24.66
N VAL A 249 26.84 21.33 23.37
CA VAL A 249 25.57 20.95 22.78
C VAL A 249 25.84 19.96 21.64
N SER A 250 24.93 19.02 21.45
CA SER A 250 24.94 18.10 20.31
C SER A 250 23.58 18.14 19.64
N TYR A 251 23.57 18.36 18.33
CA TYR A 251 22.37 18.34 17.50
C TYR A 251 22.52 17.23 16.46
N PRO A 252 21.93 16.04 16.68
CA PRO A 252 22.06 14.95 15.72
C PRO A 252 21.36 15.31 14.40
N ALA A 253 22.00 14.97 13.27
CA ALA A 253 21.43 15.20 11.94
C ALA A 253 20.24 14.27 11.60
N ILE A 254 20.12 13.15 12.32
CA ILE A 254 19.01 12.18 12.21
C ILE A 254 18.40 11.99 13.62
N HIS A 255 17.89 10.80 13.96
CA HIS A 255 17.30 10.54 15.28
C HIS A 255 18.36 10.20 16.33
N VAL A 256 19.42 9.48 15.94
CA VAL A 256 20.56 9.10 16.80
C VAL A 256 21.86 9.17 15.99
N GLY A 257 22.98 9.50 16.65
CA GLY A 257 24.27 9.77 16.02
C GLY A 257 25.45 9.02 16.66
N GLY A 258 26.64 9.17 16.06
CA GLY A 258 27.91 8.69 16.63
C GLY A 258 28.56 9.72 17.58
N ASP A 259 28.13 10.97 17.49
CA ASP A 259 28.65 12.09 18.27
C ASP A 259 28.53 11.88 19.77
N TYR A 260 29.58 12.27 20.47
CA TYR A 260 29.67 12.17 21.92
C TYR A 260 30.51 13.29 22.50
N TYR A 261 30.07 13.81 23.63
CA TYR A 261 30.89 14.63 24.49
C TYR A 261 30.62 14.25 25.94
N ASP A 262 31.62 14.44 26.79
CA ASP A 262 31.50 14.22 28.23
C ASP A 262 32.47 15.11 28.98
N VAL A 263 32.11 15.44 30.22
CA VAL A 263 32.89 16.29 31.11
C VAL A 263 32.80 15.71 32.52
N LEU A 264 33.96 15.39 33.09
CA LEU A 264 34.08 14.64 34.34
C LEU A 264 35.11 15.31 35.24
N GLU A 265 34.80 15.48 36.52
CA GLU A 265 35.80 15.83 37.54
C GLU A 265 36.25 14.55 38.25
N MET A 266 37.55 14.26 38.22
CA MET A 266 38.14 13.09 38.87
C MET A 266 39.54 13.40 39.38
N GLY A 267 39.86 13.00 40.61
CA GLY A 267 41.19 13.21 41.19
C GLY A 267 41.64 14.68 41.26
N GLY A 268 40.69 15.61 41.38
CA GLY A 268 40.95 17.05 41.40
C GLY A 268 41.25 17.69 40.04
N LYS A 269 41.16 16.93 38.94
CA LYS A 269 41.32 17.39 37.56
C LYS A 269 39.99 17.28 36.80
N ILE A 270 39.84 18.10 35.77
CA ILE A 270 38.71 18.04 34.85
C ILE A 270 39.17 17.29 33.61
N TYR A 271 38.36 16.33 33.18
CA TYR A 271 38.51 15.65 31.91
C TYR A 271 37.33 16.01 31.02
N ALA A 272 37.61 16.37 29.77
CA ALA A 272 36.58 16.54 28.76
C ALA A 272 36.94 15.74 27.52
N VAL A 273 35.93 15.30 26.79
CA VAL A 273 36.09 14.64 25.49
C VAL A 273 35.06 15.14 24.50
N VAL A 274 35.45 15.17 23.23
CA VAL A 274 34.53 15.24 22.09
C VAL A 274 34.91 14.13 21.14
N ALA A 275 33.93 13.42 20.61
CA ALA A 275 34.13 12.23 19.82
C ALA A 275 33.08 12.11 18.72
N ASP A 276 33.47 11.47 17.62
CA ASP A 276 32.57 11.03 16.57
C ASP A 276 32.91 9.59 16.17
N VAL A 277 31.92 8.71 16.31
CA VAL A 277 32.01 7.30 15.95
C VAL A 277 31.62 7.12 14.49
N SER A 278 32.46 6.42 13.73
CA SER A 278 32.21 6.19 12.31
C SER A 278 30.91 5.39 12.08
N GLY A 279 30.12 5.87 11.13
CA GLY A 279 28.81 5.32 10.81
C GLY A 279 27.68 6.30 11.12
N LYS A 280 26.44 5.80 11.21
CA LYS A 280 25.25 6.60 11.52
C LYS A 280 24.13 5.74 12.09
N GLY A 281 23.18 6.39 12.76
CA GLY A 281 21.99 5.71 13.28
C GLY A 281 22.27 4.88 14.53
N ILE A 282 21.44 3.85 14.75
CA ILE A 282 21.48 3.02 15.96
C ILE A 282 22.85 2.34 16.18
N PRO A 283 23.51 1.74 15.18
CA PRO A 283 24.81 1.08 15.40
C PRO A 283 25.88 2.03 15.94
N ALA A 284 25.99 3.24 15.39
CA ALA A 284 26.95 4.25 15.85
C ALA A 284 26.64 4.72 17.28
N ALA A 285 25.35 4.91 17.62
CA ALA A 285 24.93 5.29 18.97
C ALA A 285 25.23 4.20 20.02
N LEU A 286 25.14 2.91 19.64
CA LEU A 286 25.51 1.80 20.52
C LEU A 286 27.03 1.78 20.78
N LEU A 287 27.83 1.90 19.72
CA LEU A 287 29.29 2.00 19.85
C LEU A 287 29.69 3.22 20.69
N MET A 288 29.02 4.35 20.51
CA MET A 288 29.19 5.53 21.34
C MET A 288 28.96 5.23 22.82
N SER A 289 27.86 4.52 23.16
CA SER A 289 27.58 4.11 24.54
C SER A 289 28.69 3.21 25.11
N THR A 290 29.26 2.32 24.29
CA THR A 290 30.40 1.48 24.67
C THR A 290 31.65 2.33 24.94
N VAL A 291 31.99 3.26 24.03
CA VAL A 291 33.13 4.18 24.19
C VAL A 291 32.99 4.98 25.48
N ARG A 292 31.81 5.57 25.73
CA ARG A 292 31.51 6.30 26.96
C ARG A 292 31.73 5.44 28.20
N SER A 293 31.17 4.23 28.22
CA SER A 293 31.28 3.33 29.37
C SER A 293 32.73 2.96 29.64
N THR A 294 33.47 2.58 28.59
CA THR A 294 34.89 2.23 28.68
C THR A 294 35.73 3.41 29.13
N LEU A 295 35.51 4.60 28.56
CA LEU A 295 36.20 5.82 28.94
C LEU A 295 36.03 6.12 30.44
N ARG A 296 34.79 6.12 30.94
CA ARG A 296 34.49 6.40 32.34
C ARG A 296 35.14 5.39 33.29
N THR A 297 35.10 4.10 32.95
CA THR A 297 35.77 3.05 33.74
C THR A 297 37.29 3.22 33.73
N LEU A 298 37.90 3.51 32.58
CA LEU A 298 39.35 3.68 32.49
C LEU A 298 39.84 4.90 33.26
N LEU A 299 39.07 6.00 33.25
CA LEU A 299 39.40 7.25 33.94
C LEU A 299 39.63 7.07 35.46
N GLU A 300 39.01 6.07 36.09
CA GLU A 300 39.21 5.76 37.51
C GLU A 300 40.62 5.20 37.82
N SER A 301 41.34 4.73 36.80
CA SER A 301 42.53 3.88 36.96
C SER A 301 43.79 4.40 36.23
N VAL A 302 43.73 5.59 35.63
CA VAL A 302 44.80 6.16 34.81
C VAL A 302 45.40 7.41 35.45
N GLU A 303 46.70 7.61 35.27
CA GLU A 303 47.42 8.78 35.81
C GLU A 303 47.64 9.88 34.77
N SER A 304 47.47 9.57 33.48
CA SER A 304 47.70 10.50 32.36
C SER A 304 46.75 10.30 31.17
N LEU A 305 46.56 11.35 30.37
CA LEU A 305 45.81 11.28 29.10
C LEU A 305 46.41 10.28 28.11
N SER A 306 47.74 10.21 28.01
CA SER A 306 48.38 9.28 27.06
C SER A 306 48.10 7.81 27.40
N GLU A 307 48.05 7.49 28.69
CA GLU A 307 47.68 6.15 29.17
C GLU A 307 46.21 5.85 28.90
N LEU A 308 45.32 6.82 29.16
CA LEU A 308 43.89 6.71 28.86
C LEU A 308 43.65 6.42 27.39
N VAL A 309 44.25 7.20 26.49
CA VAL A 309 44.11 7.05 25.04
C VAL A 309 44.63 5.69 24.58
N SER A 310 45.78 5.24 25.08
CA SER A 310 46.34 3.93 24.73
C SER A 310 45.46 2.77 25.18
N LYS A 311 44.97 2.81 26.43
CA LYS A 311 44.08 1.77 26.97
C LYS A 311 42.73 1.76 26.26
N LEU A 312 42.18 2.94 25.96
CA LEU A 312 40.92 3.07 25.23
C LEU A 312 41.06 2.58 23.79
N ASN A 313 42.14 2.94 23.08
CA ASN A 313 42.40 2.46 21.72
C ASN A 313 42.43 0.94 21.68
N LYS A 314 43.22 0.32 22.58
CA LYS A 314 43.32 -1.14 22.68
C LYS A 314 41.95 -1.78 22.87
N ARG A 315 41.12 -1.21 23.75
CA ARG A 315 39.78 -1.75 24.01
C ARG A 315 38.84 -1.60 22.83
N ILE A 316 38.88 -0.45 22.16
CA ILE A 316 38.08 -0.19 20.96
C ILE A 316 38.49 -1.17 19.85
N THR A 317 39.79 -1.36 19.60
CA THR A 317 40.29 -2.31 18.59
C THR A 317 39.88 -3.76 18.89
N GLU A 318 39.74 -4.15 20.16
CA GLU A 318 39.25 -5.48 20.54
C GLU A 318 37.73 -5.65 20.35
N ASP A 319 36.95 -4.58 20.55
CA ASP A 319 35.48 -4.61 20.56
C ASP A 319 34.84 -4.21 19.20
N PHE A 320 35.56 -3.51 18.33
CA PHE A 320 35.03 -2.94 17.07
C PHE A 320 35.34 -3.84 15.86
N GLU A 321 34.46 -3.81 14.85
CA GLU A 321 34.74 -4.41 13.53
C GLU A 321 35.85 -3.62 12.80
N GLU A 322 36.59 -4.28 11.89
CA GLU A 322 37.75 -3.68 11.19
C GLU A 322 37.44 -2.38 10.42
N ASP A 323 36.17 -2.10 10.10
CA ASP A 323 35.71 -0.90 9.38
C ASP A 323 35.13 0.19 10.29
N ARG A 324 35.24 0.04 11.62
CA ARG A 324 34.74 1.00 12.61
C ARG A 324 35.88 1.66 13.35
N PHE A 325 35.77 2.98 13.53
CA PHE A 325 36.76 3.78 14.24
C PHE A 325 36.06 4.93 14.96
N VAL A 326 36.77 5.56 15.88
CA VAL A 326 36.28 6.72 16.63
C VAL A 326 37.31 7.82 16.56
N THR A 327 36.91 8.97 16.05
CA THR A 327 37.72 10.17 16.17
C THR A 327 37.45 10.79 17.54
N MET A 328 38.49 11.16 18.30
CA MET A 328 38.31 11.74 19.63
C MET A 328 39.34 12.83 19.94
N ALA A 329 38.87 13.93 20.52
CA ALA A 329 39.70 14.92 21.19
C ALA A 329 39.54 14.79 22.71
N PHE A 330 40.66 14.65 23.42
CA PHE A 330 40.75 14.52 24.86
C PHE A 330 41.36 15.76 25.48
N PHE A 331 40.80 16.17 26.61
CA PHE A 331 41.24 17.32 27.37
C PHE A 331 41.42 16.94 28.82
N SER A 332 42.50 17.39 29.45
CA SER A 332 42.65 17.38 30.90
C SER A 332 43.06 18.77 31.36
N LEU A 333 42.30 19.34 32.28
CA LEU A 333 42.55 20.66 32.86
C LEU A 333 42.79 20.50 34.36
N ASP A 334 43.98 20.91 34.79
CA ASP A 334 44.34 20.96 36.21
C ASP A 334 43.92 22.32 36.81
N ARG A 335 43.75 22.38 38.14
CA ARG A 335 43.31 23.57 38.87
C ARG A 335 44.29 24.73 38.79
N ASN A 336 45.55 24.46 38.44
CA ASN A 336 46.57 25.47 38.18
C ASN A 336 46.42 26.12 36.78
N GLY A 337 45.46 25.69 35.96
CA GLY A 337 45.23 26.18 34.60
C GLY A 337 46.03 25.43 33.52
N GLU A 338 46.76 24.36 33.87
CA GLU A 338 47.46 23.54 32.89
C GLU A 338 46.47 22.71 32.07
N LEU A 339 46.36 23.02 30.78
CA LEU A 339 45.56 22.27 29.81
C LEU A 339 46.47 21.31 29.03
N ARG A 340 46.08 20.03 28.99
CA ARG A 340 46.67 19.04 28.09
C ARG A 340 45.61 18.56 27.11
N VAL A 341 46.00 18.42 25.85
CA VAL A 341 45.12 18.00 24.75
C VAL A 341 45.76 16.83 24.02
N VAL A 342 44.97 15.80 23.71
CA VAL A 342 45.34 14.73 22.79
C VAL A 342 44.26 14.63 21.72
N ASN A 343 44.64 14.75 20.44
CA ASN A 343 43.70 14.62 19.33
C ASN A 343 44.01 13.31 18.56
N ALA A 344 43.10 12.34 18.68
CA ALA A 344 43.14 11.03 18.01
C ALA A 344 42.20 11.03 16.79
N GLY A 345 42.69 11.59 15.68
CA GLY A 345 41.98 11.68 14.40
C GLY A 345 40.76 12.62 14.32
N HIS A 346 40.50 13.47 15.32
CA HIS A 346 39.35 14.38 15.33
C HIS A 346 39.66 15.74 14.68
N ASP A 347 38.63 16.52 14.44
CA ASP A 347 38.77 17.87 13.90
C ASP A 347 39.69 18.75 14.78
N PRO A 348 40.36 19.77 14.20
CA PRO A 348 41.29 20.59 14.93
C PRO A 348 40.66 21.27 16.14
N VAL A 349 41.34 21.20 17.28
CA VAL A 349 40.95 21.88 18.50
C VAL A 349 41.51 23.30 18.47
N TYR A 350 40.67 24.30 18.72
CA TYR A 350 41.08 25.69 18.77
C TYR A 350 41.20 26.18 20.21
N ILE A 351 42.36 26.73 20.55
CA ILE A 351 42.68 27.31 21.85
C ILE A 351 42.85 28.81 21.65
N VAL A 352 41.99 29.61 22.28
CA VAL A 352 42.04 31.07 22.19
C VAL A 352 42.57 31.62 23.51
N LYS A 353 43.63 32.44 23.42
CA LYS A 353 44.22 33.15 24.55
C LYS A 353 44.49 34.59 24.15
N ASP A 354 43.85 35.52 24.84
CA ASP A 354 43.82 36.94 24.47
C ASP A 354 43.38 37.10 22.99
N ASP A 355 44.18 37.74 22.14
CA ASP A 355 43.92 37.90 20.70
C ASP A 355 44.63 36.84 19.83
N ARG A 356 45.09 35.73 20.43
CA ARG A 356 45.78 34.65 19.71
C ARG A 356 44.96 33.38 19.70
N MET A 357 44.91 32.74 18.54
CA MET A 357 44.27 31.44 18.33
C MET A 357 45.34 30.43 17.95
N GLU A 358 45.49 29.40 18.77
CA GLU A 358 46.34 28.24 18.53
C GLU A 358 45.47 27.07 18.08
N THR A 359 45.97 26.28 17.14
CA THR A 359 45.26 25.12 16.61
C THR A 359 46.02 23.85 16.95
N VAL A 360 45.36 22.92 17.64
CA VAL A 360 45.87 21.59 17.94
C VAL A 360 45.24 20.61 16.94
N GLY A 361 45.98 20.32 15.88
CA GLY A 361 45.63 19.28 14.92
C GLY A 361 45.78 17.87 15.51
N SER A 362 45.44 16.87 14.71
CA SER A 362 45.56 15.48 15.14
C SER A 362 47.01 15.05 15.36
N SER A 363 47.26 14.41 16.50
CA SER A 363 48.57 13.87 16.90
C SER A 363 48.71 12.36 16.60
N GLY A 364 47.67 11.72 16.05
CA GLY A 364 47.64 10.28 15.79
C GLY A 364 46.44 9.86 14.94
N VAL A 365 46.34 8.56 14.63
CA VAL A 365 45.18 8.01 13.90
C VAL A 365 43.93 7.96 14.79
N PRO A 366 42.72 7.92 14.20
CA PRO A 366 41.50 7.60 14.93
C PRO A 366 41.62 6.31 15.75
N LEU A 367 40.91 6.24 16.86
CA LEU A 367 40.89 5.05 17.69
C LEU A 367 40.20 3.89 16.97
N GLY A 368 40.65 2.66 17.21
CA GLY A 368 40.18 1.46 16.52
C GLY A 368 40.97 1.12 15.25
N ILE A 369 41.87 1.99 14.81
CA ILE A 369 42.76 1.76 13.67
C ILE A 369 44.14 1.34 14.19
N LEU A 370 44.68 0.23 13.66
CA LEU A 370 46.00 -0.32 14.00
C LEU A 370 47.13 0.27 13.15
#